data_AF-A0A958LG22-F1
#
_entry.id   AF-A0A958LG22-F1
#
_cell.length_a   1.000
_cell.length_b   1.000
_cell.length_c   1.000
_cell.angle_alpha   90.00
_cell.angle_beta   90.00
_cell.angle_gamma   90.00
#
_symmetry.space_group_name_H-M   'P 1'
#
loop_
_entity.id
_entity.type
_entity.pdbx_description
1 polymer ?
#
loop_
_entity_poly.entity_id
_entity_poly.type
_entity_poly.pdbx_seq_one_letter_code
_entity_poly.pdbx_strand_id
1 'polypeptide(L)'
;MFGSDSKYFDKRCEFFAGFFAKASKYEDYVNSGSSSQRAKWEAFYEQSALEDKQLRILAEFRRKMNVLFMSGIWCGDCARQGPIFRRIQE
;
A
#
# COMPACT_ATOMS: atom_id res chain seq x y z
N MET A 1 -19.44 -1.60 -13.60
CA MET A 1 -19.86 -1.77 -12.19
C MET A 1 -20.44 -3.16 -12.05
N PHE A 2 -20.01 -3.93 -11.05
CA PHE A 2 -20.64 -5.22 -10.75
C PHE A 2 -21.98 -4.93 -10.08
N GLY A 3 -23.08 -5.46 -10.63
CA GLY A 3 -24.40 -5.33 -10.01
C GLY A 3 -24.45 -6.02 -8.65
N SER A 4 -25.46 -5.69 -7.83
CA SER A 4 -25.71 -6.27 -6.51
C SER A 4 -25.78 -7.80 -6.50
N ASP A 5 -26.04 -8.40 -7.67
CA ASP A 5 -26.24 -9.84 -7.84
C ASP A 5 -24.93 -10.60 -8.14
N SER A 6 -23.79 -9.90 -8.19
CA SER A 6 -22.49 -10.54 -8.34
C SER A 6 -22.13 -11.34 -7.08
N LYS A 7 -21.66 -12.58 -7.26
CA LYS A 7 -21.10 -13.43 -6.18
C LYS A 7 -20.02 -12.71 -5.36
N TYR A 8 -19.32 -11.76 -5.98
CA TYR A 8 -18.23 -10.99 -5.38
C TYR A 8 -18.60 -9.52 -5.14
N PHE A 9 -19.90 -9.21 -5.06
CA PHE A 9 -20.36 -7.88 -4.71
C PHE A 9 -19.93 -7.52 -3.28
N ASP A 10 -19.17 -6.45 -3.15
CA ASP A 10 -18.84 -5.86 -1.85
C ASP A 10 -19.79 -4.70 -1.56
N LYS A 11 -20.67 -4.89 -0.56
CA LYS A 11 -21.60 -3.84 -0.10
C LYS A 11 -20.92 -2.58 0.43
N ARG A 12 -19.61 -2.63 0.70
CA ARG A 12 -18.78 -1.50 1.14
C ARG A 12 -17.85 -0.98 0.05
N CYS A 13 -18.01 -1.41 -1.19
CA CYS A 13 -17.13 -0.98 -2.29
C CYS A 13 -17.07 0.55 -2.41
N GLU A 14 -18.21 1.24 -2.32
CA GLU A 14 -18.26 2.71 -2.38
C GLU A 14 -17.57 3.37 -1.19
N PHE A 15 -17.68 2.78 0.00
CA PHE A 15 -17.00 3.26 1.21
C PHE A 15 -15.48 3.21 1.01
N PHE A 16 -14.93 2.04 0.66
CA PHE A 16 -13.48 1.90 0.46
C PHE A 16 -12.97 2.70 -0.73
N ALA A 17 -13.72 2.74 -1.83
CA ALA A 17 -13.37 3.59 -2.98
C ALA A 17 -13.32 5.07 -2.59
N GLY A 18 -14.27 5.53 -1.78
CA GLY A 18 -14.31 6.91 -1.29
C GLY A 18 -13.11 7.26 -0.40
N PHE A 19 -12.68 6.35 0.48
CA PHE A 19 -11.46 6.58 1.28
C PHE A 19 -10.19 6.48 0.45
N PHE A 20 -10.12 5.56 -0.50
CA PHE A 20 -8.98 5.44 -1.40
C PHE A 20 -8.78 6.70 -2.23
N ALA A 21 -9.87 7.30 -2.74
CA ALA A 21 -9.81 8.55 -3.49
C ALA A 21 -9.35 9.76 -2.65
N LYS A 22 -9.56 9.72 -1.33
CA LYS A 22 -9.16 10.79 -0.39
C LYS A 22 -7.79 10.57 0.24
N ALA A 23 -7.24 9.36 0.15
CA ALA A 23 -5.98 9.01 0.78
C ALA A 23 -4.81 9.72 0.10
N SER A 24 -3.78 10.05 0.87
CA SER A 24 -2.51 10.53 0.34
C SER A 24 -1.83 9.43 -0.47
N LYS A 25 -1.12 9.82 -1.53
CA LYS A 25 -0.17 8.92 -2.20
C LYS A 25 0.98 8.59 -1.26
N TYR A 26 1.67 7.48 -1.52
CA TYR A 26 2.76 6.99 -0.66
C TYR A 26 3.84 8.05 -0.42
N GLU A 27 4.30 8.71 -1.49
CA GLU A 27 5.37 9.70 -1.42
C GLU A 27 4.94 10.93 -0.61
N ASP A 28 3.72 11.43 -0.86
CA ASP A 28 3.15 12.57 -0.12
C ASP A 28 2.97 12.23 1.37
N TYR A 29 2.55 11.00 1.67
CA TYR A 29 2.38 10.51 3.02
C TYR A 29 3.71 10.41 3.77
N VAL A 30 4.74 9.84 3.15
CA VAL A 30 6.09 9.78 3.76
C VAL A 30 6.63 11.20 3.98
N ASN A 31 6.44 12.08 2.99
CA ASN A 31 6.90 13.46 3.05
C ASN A 31 6.23 14.32 4.13
N SER A 32 5.07 13.91 4.66
CA SER A 32 4.42 14.63 5.77
C SER A 32 5.13 14.45 7.12
N GLY A 33 6.09 13.52 7.22
CA GLY A 33 6.82 13.22 8.44
C GLY A 33 8.01 14.15 8.71
N SER A 34 8.47 14.15 9.96
CA SER A 34 9.74 14.79 10.33
C SER A 34 10.92 14.15 9.58
N SER A 35 12.08 14.81 9.57
CA SER A 35 13.31 14.23 8.98
C SER A 35 13.65 12.85 9.54
N SER A 36 13.53 12.66 10.86
CA SER A 36 13.81 11.38 11.52
C SER A 36 12.78 10.29 11.21
N GLN A 37 11.51 10.66 11.00
CA GLN A 37 10.48 9.71 10.57
C GLN A 37 10.73 9.26 9.14
N ARG A 38 10.96 10.22 8.22
CA ARG A 38 11.29 9.93 6.81
C ARG A 38 12.52 9.04 6.68
N ALA A 39 13.58 9.34 7.42
CA ALA A 39 14.79 8.54 7.42
C ALA A 39 14.54 7.07 7.83
N LYS A 40 13.60 6.80 8.75
CA LYS A 40 13.25 5.42 9.12
C LYS A 40 12.52 4.69 7.99
N TRP A 41 11.56 5.35 7.35
CA TRP A 41 10.83 4.78 6.21
C TRP A 41 11.78 4.49 5.05
N GLU A 42 12.69 5.41 4.75
CA GLU A 42 13.71 5.23 3.73
C GLU A 42 14.65 4.07 4.06
N ALA A 43 15.15 4.00 5.30
CA ALA A 43 16.03 2.92 5.72
C ALA A 43 15.39 1.53 5.57
N PHE A 44 14.09 1.39 5.84
CA PHE A 44 13.38 0.14 5.62
C PHE A 44 13.05 -0.11 4.15
N TYR A 45 12.81 0.92 3.35
CA TYR A 45 12.68 0.79 1.89
C TYR A 45 13.95 0.24 1.25
N GLU A 46 15.11 0.75 1.64
CA GLU A 46 16.42 0.30 1.16
C GLU A 46 16.73 -1.14 1.59
N GLN A 47 16.28 -1.55 2.77
CA GLN A 47 16.41 -2.94 3.24
C GLN A 47 15.37 -3.89 2.64
N SER A 48 14.29 -3.35 2.05
CA SER A 48 13.24 -4.16 1.44
C SER A 48 13.63 -4.49 0.01
N ALA A 49 13.99 -5.74 -0.25
CA ALA A 49 14.21 -6.26 -1.59
C ALA A 49 13.37 -7.53 -1.77
N LEU A 50 12.80 -7.68 -2.98
CA LEU A 50 12.05 -8.88 -3.33
C LEU A 50 12.98 -9.86 -4.04
N GLU A 51 12.97 -11.11 -3.58
CA GLU A 51 13.66 -12.20 -4.27
C GLU A 51 12.95 -12.53 -5.59
N ASP A 52 13.69 -13.09 -6.56
CA ASP A 52 13.14 -13.49 -7.86
C ASP A 52 11.91 -14.41 -7.75
N LYS A 53 11.89 -15.29 -6.73
CA LYS A 53 10.74 -16.17 -6.48
C LYS A 53 9.48 -15.39 -6.07
N GLN A 54 9.64 -14.29 -5.34
CA GLN A 54 8.54 -13.42 -4.92
C GLN A 54 8.05 -12.56 -6.10
N LEU A 55 8.97 -12.03 -6.91
CA LEU A 55 8.63 -11.30 -8.14
C LEU A 55 7.84 -12.19 -9.12
N ARG A 56 8.22 -13.47 -9.27
CA ARG A 56 7.46 -14.43 -10.07
C ARG A 56 6.03 -14.60 -9.58
N ILE A 57 5.82 -14.70 -8.27
CA ILE A 57 4.47 -14.79 -7.67
C ILE A 57 3.68 -13.51 -7.96
N LEU A 58 4.29 -12.33 -7.79
CA LEU A 58 3.62 -11.05 -8.07
C LEU A 58 3.18 -10.95 -9.54
N ALA A 59 3.98 -11.46 -10.48
CA ALA A 59 3.66 -11.46 -11.90
C ALA A 59 2.44 -12.35 -12.27
N GLU A 60 2.02 -13.27 -11.39
CA GLU A 60 0.83 -14.10 -11.62
C GLU A 60 -0.48 -13.35 -11.37
N PHE A 61 -0.45 -12.22 -10.63
CA PHE A 61 -1.64 -11.42 -10.37
C PHE A 61 -2.14 -10.73 -11.64
N ARG A 62 -3.32 -11.11 -12.11
CA ARG A 62 -3.93 -10.60 -13.36
C ARG A 62 -4.83 -9.39 -13.18
N ARG A 63 -5.10 -8.97 -11.94
CA ARG A 63 -6.02 -7.87 -11.62
C ARG A 63 -5.25 -6.76 -10.92
N LYS A 64 -5.58 -5.51 -11.26
CA LYS A 64 -5.13 -4.35 -10.49
C LYS A 64 -5.83 -4.35 -9.14
N MET A 65 -5.04 -4.41 -8.07
CA MET A 65 -5.52 -4.28 -6.69
C MET A 65 -5.21 -2.88 -6.18
N ASN A 66 -6.23 -2.18 -5.69
CA ASN A 66 -6.02 -0.93 -4.96
C ASN A 66 -5.77 -1.27 -3.49
N VAL A 67 -4.69 -0.76 -2.92
CA VAL A 67 -4.28 -1.04 -1.54
C VAL A 67 -4.44 0.24 -0.72
N LEU A 68 -5.35 0.22 0.25
CA LEU A 68 -5.59 1.33 1.17
C LEU A 68 -4.93 1.05 2.52
N PHE A 69 -4.09 1.96 2.98
CA PHE A 69 -3.37 1.83 4.25
C PHE A 69 -3.93 2.78 5.31
N MET A 70 -4.28 2.25 6.47
CA MET A 70 -4.49 3.04 7.69
C MET A 70 -3.21 2.95 8.52
N SER A 71 -2.45 4.05 8.58
CA SER A 71 -1.10 4.04 9.18
C SER A 71 -0.76 5.39 9.81
N GLY A 72 0.23 5.38 10.70
CA GLY A 72 0.84 6.60 11.25
C GLY A 72 2.29 6.75 10.80
N ILE A 73 2.68 7.95 10.35
CA ILE A 73 4.04 8.22 9.82
C ILE A 73 5.13 8.00 10.88
N TRP A 74 4.75 8.14 12.15
CA TRP A 74 5.57 7.93 13.34
C TRP A 74 5.57 6.49 13.87
N CYS A 75 4.66 5.63 13.38
CA CYS A 75 4.50 4.27 13.87
C CYS A 75 5.63 3.37 13.35
N GLY A 76 6.36 2.72 14.27
CA GLY A 76 7.50 1.87 13.92
C GLY A 76 7.12 0.68 13.04
N ASP A 77 5.97 0.04 13.29
CA ASP A 77 5.50 -1.08 12.49
C ASP A 77 5.04 -0.63 11.10
N CYS A 78 4.39 0.53 11.02
CA CYS A 78 4.02 1.14 9.74
C CYS A 78 5.27 1.46 8.90
N ALA A 79 6.29 2.05 9.53
CA ALA A 79 7.56 2.36 8.87
C ALA A 79 8.30 1.11 8.38
N ARG A 80 8.11 -0.04 9.04
CA ARG A 80 8.72 -1.31 8.62
C ARG A 80 7.95 -1.96 7.47
N GLN A 81 6.62 -1.96 7.53
CA GLN A 81 5.78 -2.70 6.58
C GLN A 81 5.38 -1.88 5.35
N GLY A 82 5.14 -0.58 5.51
CA GLY A 82 4.73 0.32 4.42
C GLY A 82 5.68 0.28 3.22
N PRO A 83 7.01 0.38 3.42
CA PRO A 83 7.97 0.30 2.32
C PRO A 83 7.98 -1.04 1.57
N ILE A 84 7.64 -2.15 2.23
CA ILE A 84 7.52 -3.46 1.57
C ILE A 84 6.39 -3.42 0.53
N PHE A 85 5.25 -2.82 0.88
CA PHE A 85 4.15 -2.65 -0.07
C PHE A 85 4.50 -1.71 -1.23
N ARG A 86 5.38 -0.74 -1.01
CA ARG A 86 5.92 0.07 -2.10
C ARG A 86 6.74 -0.78 -3.08
N ARG A 87 7.64 -1.64 -2.60
CA ARG A 87 8.39 -2.58 -3.46
C ARG A 87 7.51 -3.55 -4.24
N ILE A 88 6.40 -3.99 -3.64
CA ILE A 88 5.43 -4.87 -4.30
C ILE A 88 4.67 -4.14 -5.43
N GLN A 89 4.49 -2.83 -5.31
CA GLN A 89 3.74 -2.03 -6.29
C GLN A 89 4.55 -1.63 -7.52
N GLU A 90 5.88 -1.56 -7.40
CA GLU A 90 6.84 -1.24 -8.47
C GLU A 90 6.82 -2.27 -9.62
#